data_AF-A0A840GH97-F1
#
_entry.id   AF-A0A840GH97-F1
#
_cell.length_a   1.000
_cell.length_b   1.000
_cell.length_c   1.000
_cell.angle_alpha   90.00
_cell.angle_beta   90.00
_cell.angle_gamma   90.00
#
_symmetry.space_group_name_H-M   'P 1'
#
loop_
_entity.id
_entity.type
_entity.pdbx_description
1 polymer ?
#
loop_
_entity_poly.entity_id
_entity_poly.type
_entity_poly.pdbx_seq_one_letter_code
_entity_poly.pdbx_strand_id
1 'polypeptide(L)'
;MRDCRNSSVWGNYAIHHTAVCLKFRVSEFGGKPVLPLRQPYAINAEGILYDFRPLELREITYESQHLPVDFFRSLGRFPIPVLRRHWYSDAAGNRSPCGDDIFRADEEWLARYWDSFYHAIIRKLKDWQYEEEYRLVIDNQHWDFREVPARKLAYRFDDLEAIIFGMKTPMKEKLEICKIIEEKCRKEGRKDFRFYQAYYARSTGTIEHAELTSLKFTE
;
A
#
# COMPACT_ATOMS: atom_id res chain seq x y z
N MET A 1 1.55 6.77 5.14
CA MET A 1 1.17 7.76 6.15
C MET A 1 2.02 9.01 5.95
N ARG A 2 1.46 10.18 6.17
CA ARG A 2 2.16 11.47 6.10
C ARG A 2 2.92 11.79 7.39
N ASP A 3 2.35 11.43 8.52
CA ASP A 3 2.88 11.70 9.85
C ASP A 3 2.89 10.42 10.71
N CYS A 4 3.86 10.31 11.61
CA CYS A 4 3.98 9.23 12.59
C CYS A 4 4.03 9.73 14.04
N ARG A 5 3.68 11.00 14.32
CA ARG A 5 3.73 11.57 15.68
C ARG A 5 2.56 11.17 16.59
N ASN A 6 1.49 10.62 16.01
CA ASN A 6 0.33 10.21 16.77
C ASN A 6 0.59 8.91 17.55
N SER A 7 0.35 8.91 18.86
CA SER A 7 0.60 7.72 19.70
C SER A 7 -0.29 6.53 19.36
N SER A 8 -1.53 6.75 18.93
CA SER A 8 -2.46 5.68 18.57
C SER A 8 -1.98 4.92 17.34
N VAL A 9 -1.29 5.59 16.40
CA VAL A 9 -0.67 4.93 15.24
C VAL A 9 0.38 3.91 15.67
N TRP A 10 1.27 4.28 16.61
CA TRP A 10 2.25 3.35 17.16
C TRP A 10 1.61 2.25 18.03
N GLY A 11 0.52 2.56 18.72
CA GLY A 11 -0.26 1.59 19.47
C GLY A 11 -0.84 0.50 18.57
N ASN A 12 -1.48 0.91 17.47
CA ASN A 12 -2.22 0.04 16.56
C ASN A 12 -1.33 -0.68 15.55
N TYR A 13 -0.43 0.03 14.88
CA TYR A 13 0.35 -0.52 13.76
C TYR A 13 1.74 -1.00 14.15
N ALA A 14 2.28 -0.50 15.27
CA ALA A 14 3.64 -0.84 15.71
C ALA A 14 3.65 -1.76 16.93
N ILE A 15 2.68 -2.68 17.05
CA ILE A 15 2.60 -3.70 18.10
C ILE A 15 2.81 -3.07 19.49
N HIS A 16 1.96 -2.10 19.86
CA HIS A 16 2.09 -1.37 21.12
C HIS A 16 3.47 -0.71 21.31
N HIS A 17 3.99 -0.07 20.27
CA HIS A 17 5.29 0.60 20.21
C HIS A 17 6.53 -0.30 20.25
N THR A 18 6.41 -1.62 20.07
CA THR A 18 7.57 -2.53 20.00
C THR A 18 8.10 -2.71 18.59
N ALA A 19 7.29 -2.52 17.55
CA ALA A 19 7.73 -2.66 16.16
C ALA A 19 8.45 -1.40 15.66
N VAL A 20 8.74 -1.37 14.35
CA VAL A 20 9.47 -0.29 13.68
C VAL A 20 8.63 0.36 12.59
N CYS A 21 8.90 1.64 12.32
CA CYS A 21 8.40 2.33 11.14
C CYS A 21 9.49 2.36 10.06
N LEU A 22 9.14 1.92 8.86
CA LEU A 22 10.00 1.99 7.68
C LEU A 22 9.71 3.31 6.94
N LYS A 23 10.74 4.14 6.77
CA LYS A 23 10.63 5.43 6.07
C LYS A 23 11.12 5.26 4.64
N PHE A 24 10.24 5.44 3.67
CA PHE A 24 10.56 5.33 2.25
C PHE A 24 10.73 6.70 1.60
N ARG A 25 11.67 6.79 0.66
CA ARG A 25 11.73 7.87 -0.31
C ARG A 25 10.59 7.69 -1.31
N VAL A 26 9.85 8.76 -1.54
CA VAL A 26 8.75 8.79 -2.51
C VAL A 26 9.21 9.49 -3.76
N SER A 27 8.93 8.89 -4.91
CA SER A 27 9.18 9.48 -6.24
C SER A 27 7.91 10.08 -6.81
N GLU A 28 8.01 10.87 -7.87
CA GLU A 28 6.86 11.43 -8.57
C GLU A 28 6.76 10.85 -9.99
N PHE A 29 5.54 10.52 -10.42
CA PHE A 29 5.25 10.13 -11.78
C PHE A 29 3.91 10.74 -12.22
N GLY A 30 3.93 11.55 -13.28
CA GLY A 30 2.73 12.22 -13.78
C GLY A 30 2.08 13.16 -12.76
N GLY A 31 2.88 13.86 -11.94
CA GLY A 31 2.38 14.77 -10.90
C GLY A 31 1.81 14.06 -9.65
N LYS A 32 2.00 12.74 -9.54
CA LYS A 32 1.49 11.95 -8.41
C LYS A 32 2.63 11.28 -7.65
N PRO A 33 2.53 11.17 -6.30
CA PRO A 33 3.49 10.43 -5.51
C PRO A 33 3.38 8.93 -5.79
N VAL A 34 4.51 8.27 -6.05
CA VAL A 34 4.58 6.84 -6.34
C VAL A 34 5.72 6.16 -5.59
N LEU A 35 5.49 4.88 -5.26
CA LEU A 35 6.53 3.97 -4.79
C LEU A 35 6.71 2.82 -5.81
N PRO A 36 7.87 2.70 -6.46
CA PRO A 36 8.15 1.57 -7.35
C PRO A 36 8.26 0.26 -6.56
N LEU A 37 7.39 -0.71 -6.87
CA LEU A 37 7.48 -2.06 -6.31
C LEU A 37 7.67 -3.08 -7.43
N ARG A 38 8.44 -4.13 -7.15
CA ARG A 38 8.64 -5.26 -8.06
C ARG A 38 7.38 -6.12 -8.10
N GLN A 39 6.71 -6.07 -9.24
CA GLN A 39 5.40 -6.70 -9.45
C GLN A 39 5.34 -7.37 -10.82
N PRO A 40 4.44 -8.35 -11.02
CA PRO A 40 4.28 -8.98 -12.32
C PRO A 40 3.76 -7.96 -13.34
N TYR A 41 4.26 -8.03 -14.58
CA TYR A 41 3.84 -7.10 -15.65
C TYR A 41 3.59 -7.77 -17.00
N ALA A 42 4.12 -8.96 -17.24
CA ALA A 42 3.91 -9.71 -18.48
C ALA A 42 4.02 -11.22 -18.26
N ILE A 43 3.51 -12.00 -19.23
CA ILE A 43 3.66 -13.44 -19.30
C ILE A 43 4.31 -13.76 -20.64
N ASN A 44 5.35 -14.59 -20.63
CA ASN A 44 5.99 -15.11 -21.84
C ASN A 44 6.14 -16.65 -21.75
N ALA A 45 6.88 -17.25 -22.70
CA ALA A 45 7.07 -18.70 -22.75
C ALA A 45 7.78 -19.24 -21.49
N GLU A 46 8.61 -18.43 -20.83
CA GLU A 46 9.38 -18.78 -19.63
C GLU A 46 8.60 -18.52 -18.32
N GLY A 47 7.44 -17.86 -18.38
CA GLY A 47 6.55 -17.65 -17.25
C GLY A 47 6.22 -16.18 -16.98
N ILE A 48 6.00 -15.84 -15.71
CA ILE A 48 5.63 -14.48 -15.29
C ILE A 48 6.88 -13.61 -15.18
N LEU A 49 6.89 -12.50 -15.91
CA LEU A 49 7.93 -11.49 -15.85
C LEU A 49 7.62 -10.44 -14.78
N TYR A 50 8.65 -10.04 -14.04
CA TYR A 50 8.56 -9.07 -12.94
C TYR A 50 9.45 -7.88 -13.19
N ASP A 51 8.95 -6.69 -12.88
CA ASP A 51 9.72 -5.44 -12.96
C ASP A 51 9.26 -4.46 -11.88
N PHE A 52 10.10 -3.46 -11.58
CA PHE A 52 9.75 -2.35 -10.70
C PHE A 52 8.85 -1.38 -11.45
N ARG A 53 7.58 -1.36 -11.06
CA ARG A 53 6.56 -0.51 -11.68
C ARG A 53 6.03 0.47 -10.63
N PRO A 54 5.81 1.75 -11.00
CA PRO A 54 5.34 2.75 -10.05
C PRO A 54 3.92 2.41 -9.57
N LEU A 55 3.70 2.43 -8.25
CA LEU A 55 2.38 2.36 -7.65
C LEU A 55 2.04 3.71 -7.01
N GLU A 56 0.88 4.26 -7.35
CA GLU A 56 0.37 5.53 -6.81
C GLU A 56 0.09 5.41 -5.31
N LEU A 57 0.66 6.33 -4.53
CA LEU A 57 0.29 6.58 -3.15
C LEU A 57 -0.99 7.40 -3.14
N ARG A 58 -2.12 6.74 -2.86
CA ARG A 58 -3.44 7.38 -2.82
C ARG A 58 -3.73 7.87 -1.41
N GLU A 59 -4.00 9.16 -1.26
CA GLU A 59 -4.40 9.74 0.02
C GLU A 59 -5.77 9.23 0.47
N ILE A 60 -5.91 8.92 1.75
CA ILE A 60 -7.19 8.52 2.32
C ILE A 60 -8.10 9.73 2.53
N THR A 61 -9.33 9.61 2.04
CA THR A 61 -10.41 10.56 2.32
C THR A 61 -11.16 10.10 3.58
N TYR A 62 -11.31 11.02 4.55
CA TYR A 62 -11.95 10.73 5.82
C TYR A 62 -13.37 11.32 5.87
N GLU A 63 -14.37 10.46 5.94
CA GLU A 63 -15.78 10.82 5.84
C GLU A 63 -16.61 10.21 6.98
N SER A 64 -17.81 10.73 7.20
CA SER A 64 -18.71 10.25 8.27
C SER A 64 -19.64 9.13 7.82
N GLN A 65 -19.65 8.78 6.53
CA GLN A 65 -20.56 7.80 5.96
C GLN A 65 -19.81 6.86 5.03
N HIS A 66 -20.22 5.59 5.04
CA HIS A 66 -19.80 4.64 4.02
C HIS A 66 -20.67 4.80 2.79
N LEU A 67 -20.04 4.95 1.62
CA LEU A 67 -20.78 4.94 0.37
C LEU A 67 -21.06 3.50 -0.07
N PRO A 68 -22.29 3.21 -0.50
CA PRO A 68 -22.67 1.86 -0.89
C PRO A 68 -21.94 1.44 -2.17
N VAL A 69 -21.51 0.18 -2.21
CA VAL A 69 -20.95 -0.44 -3.42
C VAL A 69 -22.08 -1.16 -4.15
N ASP A 70 -22.34 -0.80 -5.40
CA ASP A 70 -23.25 -1.55 -6.27
C ASP A 70 -22.57 -2.84 -6.70
N PHE A 71 -22.96 -3.94 -6.03
CA PHE A 71 -22.38 -5.27 -6.25
C PHE A 71 -22.45 -5.68 -7.72
N PHE A 72 -23.59 -5.48 -8.39
CA PHE A 72 -23.76 -5.94 -9.78
C PHE A 72 -22.83 -5.17 -10.70
N ARG A 73 -22.66 -3.86 -10.45
CA ARG A 73 -21.71 -3.02 -11.20
C ARG A 73 -20.25 -3.21 -10.85
N SER A 74 -19.93 -4.02 -9.83
CA SER A 74 -18.56 -4.26 -9.36
C SER A 74 -17.95 -5.58 -9.89
N LEU A 75 -18.56 -6.22 -10.88
CA LEU A 75 -18.17 -7.53 -11.42
C LEU A 75 -17.14 -7.48 -12.57
N GLY A 76 -16.36 -6.39 -12.70
CA GLY A 76 -15.46 -6.13 -13.84
C GLY A 76 -14.36 -7.17 -14.10
N ARG A 77 -14.07 -8.06 -13.15
CA ARG A 77 -13.12 -9.17 -13.33
C ARG A 77 -13.66 -10.28 -14.24
N PHE A 78 -14.98 -10.47 -14.31
CA PHE A 78 -15.54 -11.58 -15.06
C PHE A 78 -15.58 -11.28 -16.56
N PRO A 79 -15.25 -12.26 -17.42
CA PRO A 79 -15.41 -12.10 -18.86
C PRO A 79 -16.86 -11.78 -19.25
N ILE A 80 -17.04 -10.93 -20.27
CA ILE A 80 -18.37 -10.54 -20.78
C ILE A 80 -19.33 -11.73 -21.01
N PRO A 81 -18.90 -12.88 -21.56
CA PRO A 81 -19.79 -14.04 -21.71
C PRO A 81 -20.31 -14.60 -20.38
N VAL A 82 -19.47 -14.58 -19.33
CA VAL A 82 -19.85 -15.03 -17.98
C VAL A 82 -20.85 -14.05 -17.37
N LEU A 83 -20.59 -12.75 -17.47
CA LEU A 83 -21.49 -11.70 -17.01
C LEU A 83 -22.86 -11.83 -17.69
N ARG A 84 -22.88 -11.94 -19.02
CA ARG A 84 -24.11 -12.06 -19.80
C ARG A 84 -24.92 -13.29 -19.40
N ARG A 85 -24.27 -14.45 -19.25
CA ARG A 85 -24.95 -15.72 -19.00
C ARG A 85 -25.44 -15.89 -17.56
N HIS A 86 -24.66 -15.44 -16.59
CA HIS A 86 -24.87 -15.82 -15.18
C HIS A 86 -25.29 -14.67 -14.27
N TRP A 87 -25.06 -13.41 -14.66
CA TRP A 87 -25.26 -12.26 -13.78
C TRP A 87 -26.28 -11.25 -14.31
N TYR A 88 -26.41 -11.12 -15.63
CA TYR A 88 -27.26 -10.11 -16.25
C TYR A 88 -28.39 -10.66 -17.11
N SER A 89 -28.66 -11.97 -17.03
CA SER A 89 -29.81 -12.59 -17.69
C SER A 89 -30.59 -13.46 -16.73
N ASP A 90 -31.91 -13.52 -16.90
CA ASP A 90 -32.77 -14.47 -16.21
C ASP A 90 -32.76 -15.87 -16.88
N ALA A 91 -33.53 -16.81 -16.32
CA ALA A 91 -33.62 -18.18 -16.85
C ALA A 91 -34.27 -18.25 -18.25
N ALA A 92 -35.05 -17.25 -18.65
CA ALA A 92 -35.65 -17.15 -19.97
C ALA A 92 -34.73 -16.44 -20.99
N GLY A 93 -33.58 -15.93 -20.55
CA GLY A 93 -32.64 -15.18 -21.39
C GLY A 93 -32.95 -13.69 -21.51
N ASN A 94 -33.90 -13.16 -20.72
CA ASN A 94 -34.15 -11.73 -20.68
C ASN A 94 -33.01 -11.02 -19.98
N ARG A 95 -32.54 -9.91 -20.57
CA ARG A 95 -31.40 -9.17 -20.06
C ARG A 95 -31.81 -8.08 -19.07
N SER A 96 -31.07 -7.95 -17.99
CA SER A 96 -31.18 -6.84 -17.06
C SER A 96 -30.63 -5.55 -17.69
N PRO A 97 -31.37 -4.42 -17.65
CA PRO A 97 -30.86 -3.12 -18.08
C PRO A 97 -29.66 -2.62 -17.27
N CYS A 98 -29.41 -3.19 -16.08
CA CYS A 98 -28.34 -2.78 -15.17
C CYS A 98 -26.94 -2.85 -15.82
N GLY A 99 -26.73 -3.80 -16.74
CA GLY A 99 -25.42 -4.05 -17.37
C GLY A 99 -25.30 -3.61 -18.83
N ASP A 100 -26.27 -2.85 -19.37
CA ASP A 100 -26.28 -2.51 -20.79
C ASP A 100 -25.08 -1.64 -21.23
N ASP A 101 -24.61 -0.74 -20.36
CA ASP A 101 -23.42 0.08 -20.59
C ASP A 101 -22.13 -0.76 -20.61
N ILE A 102 -22.04 -1.78 -19.73
CA ILE A 102 -20.95 -2.76 -19.70
C ILE A 102 -20.79 -3.47 -21.05
N PHE A 103 -21.91 -3.87 -21.67
CA PHE A 103 -21.89 -4.62 -22.92
C PHE A 103 -21.63 -3.77 -24.16
N ARG A 104 -21.71 -2.44 -24.03
CA ARG A 104 -21.43 -1.49 -25.12
C ARG A 104 -19.96 -1.08 -25.18
N ALA A 105 -19.12 -1.61 -24.28
CA ALA A 105 -17.73 -1.19 -24.11
C ALA A 105 -17.62 0.34 -23.90
N ASP A 106 -18.55 0.88 -23.12
CA ASP A 106 -18.61 2.30 -22.79
C ASP A 106 -17.40 2.68 -21.91
N GLU A 107 -16.54 3.57 -22.42
CA GLU A 107 -15.38 4.08 -21.68
C GLU A 107 -15.81 4.78 -20.38
N GLU A 108 -16.99 5.41 -20.36
CA GLU A 108 -17.51 6.04 -19.17
C GLU A 108 -17.86 5.01 -18.09
N TRP A 109 -18.36 3.83 -18.48
CA TRP A 109 -18.59 2.76 -17.52
C TRP A 109 -17.28 2.30 -16.88
N LEU A 110 -16.23 2.10 -17.67
CA LEU A 110 -14.93 1.70 -17.16
C LEU A 110 -14.36 2.75 -16.19
N ALA A 111 -14.50 4.04 -16.54
CA ALA A 111 -14.11 5.14 -15.65
C ALA A 111 -14.90 5.12 -14.34
N ARG A 112 -16.23 4.98 -14.38
CA ARG A 112 -17.09 4.86 -13.18
C ARG A 112 -16.76 3.64 -12.34
N TYR A 113 -16.46 2.51 -12.97
CA TYR A 113 -16.04 1.29 -12.28
C TYR A 113 -14.77 1.53 -11.46
N TRP A 114 -13.74 2.12 -12.08
CA TRP A 114 -12.48 2.39 -11.40
C TRP A 114 -12.59 3.48 -10.35
N ASP A 115 -13.40 4.51 -10.60
CA ASP A 115 -13.72 5.51 -9.59
C ASP A 115 -14.37 4.85 -8.37
N SER A 116 -15.42 4.05 -8.56
CA SER A 116 -16.07 3.32 -7.46
C SER A 116 -15.13 2.34 -6.73
N PHE A 117 -14.26 1.64 -7.47
CA PHE A 117 -13.28 0.72 -6.91
C PHE A 117 -12.31 1.44 -5.97
N TYR A 118 -11.66 2.49 -6.45
CA TYR A 118 -10.73 3.25 -5.62
C TYR A 118 -11.46 4.00 -4.52
N HIS A 119 -12.64 4.53 -4.80
CA HIS A 119 -13.47 5.23 -3.85
C HIS A 119 -13.72 4.41 -2.58
N ALA A 120 -14.05 3.11 -2.73
CA ALA A 120 -14.24 2.20 -1.60
C ALA A 120 -12.93 1.89 -0.85
N ILE A 121 -11.80 1.87 -1.56
CA ILE A 121 -10.48 1.52 -1.01
C ILE A 121 -9.80 2.73 -0.36
N ILE A 122 -10.08 3.97 -0.75
CA ILE A 122 -9.36 5.14 -0.22
C ILE A 122 -10.16 5.90 0.83
N ARG A 123 -11.13 5.26 1.48
CA ARG A 123 -11.97 5.89 2.51
C ARG A 123 -11.88 5.24 3.87
N LYS A 124 -11.93 6.08 4.90
CA LYS A 124 -12.06 5.68 6.30
C LYS A 124 -13.05 6.60 7.02
N LEU A 125 -13.58 6.11 8.15
CA LEU A 125 -14.37 6.95 9.03
C LEU A 125 -13.50 8.07 9.62
N LYS A 126 -14.12 9.23 9.88
CA LYS A 126 -13.44 10.41 10.48
C LYS A 126 -12.67 10.11 11.76
N ASP A 127 -13.10 9.14 12.54
CA ASP A 127 -12.40 8.74 13.77
C ASP A 127 -10.97 8.28 13.52
N TRP A 128 -10.64 7.88 12.29
CA TRP A 128 -9.29 7.44 11.88
C TRP A 128 -8.46 8.53 11.20
N GLN A 129 -8.95 9.78 11.13
CA GLN A 129 -8.28 10.88 10.43
C GLN A 129 -6.86 11.15 10.92
N TYR A 130 -6.58 10.84 12.19
CA TYR A 130 -5.27 11.01 12.81
C TYR A 130 -4.16 10.14 12.20
N GLU A 131 -4.48 9.16 11.35
CA GLU A 131 -3.49 8.30 10.71
C GLU A 131 -2.81 8.95 9.50
N GLU A 132 -3.44 9.95 8.89
CA GLU A 132 -2.97 10.62 7.67
C GLU A 132 -2.45 9.63 6.62
N GLU A 133 -3.26 8.60 6.37
CA GLU A 133 -2.86 7.40 5.63
C GLU A 133 -2.76 7.68 4.12
N TYR A 134 -1.79 6.98 3.51
CA TYR A 134 -1.72 6.80 2.06
C TYR A 134 -1.71 5.30 1.79
N ARG A 135 -2.42 4.87 0.74
CA ARG A 135 -2.48 3.47 0.30
C ARG A 135 -1.78 3.26 -1.03
N LEU A 136 -1.01 2.17 -1.09
CA LEU A 136 -0.68 1.50 -2.33
C LEU A 136 -1.72 0.41 -2.56
N VAL A 137 -2.25 0.32 -3.78
CA VAL A 137 -3.30 -0.64 -4.12
C VAL A 137 -2.81 -1.49 -5.27
N ILE A 138 -2.81 -2.81 -5.07
CA ILE A 138 -2.76 -3.78 -6.15
C ILE A 138 -4.13 -4.42 -6.28
N ASP A 139 -4.64 -4.49 -7.50
CA ASP A 139 -5.86 -5.21 -7.83
C ASP A 139 -5.52 -6.58 -8.43
N ASN A 140 -6.53 -7.44 -8.51
CA ASN A 140 -6.36 -8.79 -9.00
C ASN A 140 -6.91 -8.97 -10.44
N GLN A 141 -7.15 -7.91 -11.20
CA GLN A 141 -7.77 -8.03 -12.52
C GLN A 141 -6.89 -8.79 -13.50
N HIS A 142 -5.60 -8.51 -13.50
CA HIS A 142 -4.63 -9.14 -14.40
C HIS A 142 -3.80 -10.25 -13.73
N TRP A 143 -3.71 -10.23 -12.39
CA TRP A 143 -2.83 -11.11 -11.63
C TRP A 143 -3.56 -11.79 -10.50
N ASP A 144 -3.14 -13.01 -10.19
CA ASP A 144 -3.69 -13.76 -9.06
C ASP A 144 -2.86 -13.52 -7.79
N PHE A 145 -3.51 -12.89 -6.81
CA PHE A 145 -2.92 -12.57 -5.50
C PHE A 145 -3.57 -13.34 -4.35
N ARG A 146 -4.24 -14.49 -4.62
CA ARG A 146 -4.88 -15.33 -3.59
C ARG A 146 -3.90 -15.90 -2.58
N GLU A 147 -2.69 -16.26 -3.02
CA GLU A 147 -1.66 -16.84 -2.17
C GLU A 147 -0.84 -15.75 -1.44
N VAL A 148 -0.51 -15.99 -0.16
CA VAL A 148 0.28 -15.05 0.66
C VAL A 148 1.61 -14.67 -0.01
N PRO A 149 2.40 -15.60 -0.58
CA PRO A 149 3.66 -15.24 -1.25
C PRO A 149 3.47 -14.29 -2.44
N ALA A 150 2.38 -14.42 -3.20
CA ALA A 150 2.10 -13.55 -4.34
C ALA A 150 1.84 -12.09 -3.92
N ARG A 151 1.44 -11.86 -2.66
CA ARG A 151 1.23 -10.52 -2.08
C ARG A 151 2.50 -9.87 -1.53
N LYS A 152 3.64 -10.58 -1.50
CA LYS A 152 4.92 -10.04 -1.01
C LYS A 152 5.68 -9.34 -2.14
N LEU A 153 5.33 -8.09 -2.40
CA LEU A 153 6.05 -7.26 -3.35
C LEU A 153 7.37 -6.75 -2.76
N ALA A 154 8.42 -6.67 -3.58
CA ALA A 154 9.72 -6.18 -3.16
C ALA A 154 9.91 -4.70 -3.53
N TYR A 155 10.47 -3.91 -2.61
CA TYR A 155 10.94 -2.55 -2.86
C TYR A 155 12.44 -2.55 -3.19
N ARG A 156 12.96 -1.47 -3.79
CA ARG A 156 14.42 -1.29 -3.96
C ARG A 156 14.99 -0.82 -2.63
N PHE A 157 16.09 -1.41 -2.17
CA PHE A 157 16.67 -1.03 -0.88
C PHE A 157 17.02 0.46 -0.80
N ASP A 158 17.43 1.06 -1.92
CA ASP A 158 17.67 2.49 -2.07
C ASP A 158 16.44 3.37 -1.79
N ASP A 159 15.23 2.84 -1.97
CA ASP A 159 13.98 3.54 -1.63
C ASP A 159 13.72 3.52 -0.12
N LEU A 160 14.32 2.61 0.65
CA LEU A 160 14.22 2.61 2.11
C LEU A 160 15.24 3.61 2.68
N GLU A 161 14.77 4.79 3.10
CA GLU A 161 15.62 5.89 3.56
C GLU A 161 16.12 5.65 5.00
N ALA A 162 15.22 5.21 5.88
CA ALA A 162 15.50 5.08 7.31
C ALA A 162 14.58 4.09 8.01
N ILE A 163 14.96 3.69 9.22
CA ILE A 163 14.12 2.94 10.15
C ILE A 163 13.96 3.74 11.45
N ILE A 164 12.73 3.87 11.93
CA ILE A 164 12.41 4.47 13.22
C ILE A 164 11.97 3.35 14.16
N PHE A 165 12.79 3.05 15.16
CA PHE A 165 12.46 2.10 16.21
C PHE A 165 11.36 2.67 17.11
N GLY A 166 10.35 1.86 17.43
CA GLY A 166 9.36 2.21 18.43
C GLY A 166 9.99 2.41 19.82
N MET A 167 9.33 3.21 20.65
CA MET A 167 9.82 3.54 22.00
C MET A 167 10.02 2.33 22.91
N LYS A 168 9.38 1.20 22.60
CA LYS A 168 9.49 -0.07 23.33
C LYS A 168 10.15 -1.19 22.52
N THR A 169 10.75 -0.89 21.36
CA THR A 169 11.42 -1.93 20.57
C THR A 169 12.54 -2.58 21.40
N PRO A 170 12.55 -3.92 21.56
CA PRO A 170 13.58 -4.62 22.31
C PRO A 170 14.98 -4.42 21.71
N MET A 171 16.00 -4.31 22.58
CA MET A 171 17.38 -4.11 22.12
C MET A 171 17.87 -5.23 21.19
N LYS A 172 17.50 -6.48 21.47
CA LYS A 172 17.84 -7.63 20.63
C LYS A 172 17.35 -7.43 19.18
N GLU A 173 16.09 -7.04 19.01
CA GLU A 173 15.50 -6.80 17.69
C GLU A 173 16.14 -5.61 16.98
N LYS A 174 16.47 -4.53 17.71
CA LYS A 174 17.22 -3.40 17.14
C LYS A 174 18.54 -3.86 16.55
N LEU A 175 19.31 -4.66 17.29
CA LEU A 175 20.59 -5.17 16.84
C LEU A 175 20.46 -6.11 15.64
N GLU A 176 19.46 -6.99 15.61
CA GLU A 176 19.18 -7.87 14.47
C GLU A 176 18.82 -7.07 13.20
N ILE A 177 17.96 -6.05 13.34
CA ILE A 177 17.61 -5.16 12.23
C ILE A 177 18.83 -4.37 11.76
N CYS A 178 19.62 -3.80 12.68
CA CYS A 178 20.83 -3.06 12.33
C CYS A 178 21.81 -3.92 11.51
N LYS A 179 22.00 -5.19 11.89
CA LYS A 179 22.85 -6.14 11.13
C LYS A 179 22.33 -6.39 9.72
N ILE A 180 21.02 -6.61 9.55
CA ILE A 180 20.41 -6.82 8.23
C ILE A 180 20.65 -5.60 7.33
N ILE A 181 20.47 -4.40 7.88
CA ILE A 181 20.65 -3.14 7.14
C ILE A 181 22.12 -2.90 6.84
N GLU A 182 23.03 -3.19 7.77
CA GLU A 182 24.49 -3.11 7.58
C GLU A 182 24.94 -3.99 6.42
N GLU A 183 24.50 -5.25 6.40
CA GLU A 183 24.83 -6.21 5.34
C GLU A 183 24.36 -5.71 3.97
N LYS A 184 23.14 -5.15 3.90
CA LYS A 184 22.59 -4.56 2.68
C LYS A 184 23.36 -3.31 2.25
N CYS A 185 23.65 -2.41 3.19
CA CYS A 185 24.44 -1.20 2.96
C CYS A 185 25.81 -1.54 2.40
N ARG A 186 26.53 -2.49 2.99
CA ARG A 186 27.84 -2.96 2.51
C ARG A 186 27.75 -3.57 1.11
N LYS A 187 26.72 -4.37 0.84
CA LYS A 187 26.51 -4.99 -0.48
C LYS A 187 26.26 -3.95 -1.57
N GLU A 188 25.55 -2.87 -1.26
CA GLU A 188 25.19 -1.81 -2.22
C GLU A 188 26.13 -0.59 -2.16
N GLY A 189 27.15 -0.61 -1.30
CA GLY A 189 28.08 0.52 -1.11
C GLY A 189 27.43 1.77 -0.50
N ARG A 190 26.27 1.62 0.17
CA ARG A 190 25.51 2.73 0.75
C ARG A 190 26.01 3.08 2.15
N LYS A 191 26.27 4.37 2.41
CA LYS A 191 26.87 4.86 3.67
C LYS A 191 25.98 5.80 4.49
N ASP A 192 24.79 6.13 3.99
CA ASP A 192 23.96 7.23 4.49
C ASP A 192 22.62 6.77 5.12
N PHE A 193 22.45 5.46 5.34
CA PHE A 193 21.23 4.93 5.97
C PHE A 193 21.12 5.39 7.42
N ARG A 194 19.91 5.81 7.84
CA ARG A 194 19.69 6.40 9.16
C ARG A 194 18.78 5.54 10.03
N PHE A 195 19.09 5.52 11.33
CA PHE A 195 18.23 4.95 12.36
C PHE A 195 17.75 6.05 13.29
N TYR A 196 16.50 5.92 13.71
CA TYR A 196 15.87 6.81 14.67
C TYR A 196 15.27 6.02 15.82
N GLN A 197 15.15 6.66 16.97
CA GLN A 197 14.43 6.13 18.12
C GLN A 197 13.24 7.03 18.44
N ALA A 198 12.03 6.47 18.40
CA ALA A 198 10.83 7.15 18.85
C ALA A 198 10.84 7.31 20.37
N TYR A 199 10.34 8.45 20.87
CA TYR A 199 10.15 8.76 22.28
C TYR A 199 8.89 9.61 22.49
N TYR A 200 8.35 9.60 23.70
CA TYR A 200 7.23 10.47 24.07
C TYR A 200 7.75 11.84 24.51
N ALA A 201 7.42 12.88 23.76
CA ALA A 201 7.79 14.25 24.08
C ALA A 201 6.72 14.89 24.98
N ARG A 202 7.06 15.11 26.27
CA ARG A 202 6.11 15.69 27.24
C ARG A 202 5.70 17.12 26.91
N SER A 203 6.58 17.89 26.26
CA SER A 203 6.34 19.28 25.88
C SER A 203 5.23 19.42 24.83
N THR A 204 5.19 18.51 23.87
CA THR A 204 4.25 18.52 22.73
C THR A 204 3.10 17.52 22.92
N GLY A 205 3.24 16.57 23.84
CA GLY A 205 2.26 15.50 24.06
C GLY A 205 2.22 14.47 22.94
N THR A 206 3.21 14.46 22.04
CA THR A 206 3.27 13.60 20.86
C THR A 206 4.44 12.63 20.91
N ILE A 207 4.43 11.63 20.02
CA ILE A 207 5.61 10.83 19.73
C ILE A 207 6.54 11.65 18.82
N GLU A 208 7.79 11.78 19.20
CA GLU A 208 8.85 12.37 18.37
C GLU A 208 9.95 11.32 18.15
N HIS A 209 10.95 11.62 17.32
CA HIS A 209 12.04 10.70 17.08
C HIS A 209 13.39 11.41 16.94
N ALA A 210 14.43 10.83 17.53
CA ALA A 210 15.80 11.34 17.48
C ALA A 210 16.70 10.38 16.72
N GLU A 211 17.65 10.92 15.96
CA GLU A 211 18.61 10.13 15.21
C GLU A 211 19.59 9.41 16.15
N LEU A 212 19.87 8.14 15.85
CA LEU A 212 20.84 7.33 16.58
C LEU A 212 22.22 7.49 15.94
N THR A 213 22.89 8.61 16.20
CA THR A 213 24.16 8.98 15.56
C THR A 213 25.34 8.04 15.86
N SER A 214 25.24 7.24 16.92
CA SER A 214 26.27 6.25 17.30
C SER A 214 26.24 4.98 16.45
N LEU A 215 25.19 4.77 15.64
CA LEU A 215 25.09 3.68 14.68
C LEU A 215 25.62 4.16 13.33
N LYS A 216 26.95 4.21 13.17
CA LYS A 216 27.60 4.44 11.88
C LYS A 216 28.24 3.14 11.42
N PHE A 217 27.97 2.74 10.18
CA PHE A 217 28.63 1.60 9.58
C PHE A 217 30.09 1.99 9.28
N THR A 218 31.02 1.39 10.02
CA THR A 218 32.46 1.47 9.74
C THR A 218 32.80 0.57 8.56
N GLU A 219 33.78 0.99 7.77
CA GLU A 219 34.26 0.26 6.57
C GLU A 219 34.75 -1.16 6.85
#